data_AF-A0A9X1XPU7-F1
#
_entry.id   AF-A0A9X1XPU7-F1
#
_cell.length_a   1.000
_cell.length_b   1.000
_cell.length_c   1.000
_cell.angle_alpha   90.00
_cell.angle_beta   90.00
_cell.angle_gamma   90.00
#
_symmetry.space_group_name_H-M   'P 1'
#
loop_
_entity.id
_entity.type
_entity.pdbx_description
1 polymer ?
#
loop_
_entity_poly.entity_id
_entity_poly.type
_entity_poly.pdbx_seq_one_letter_code
_entity_poly.pdbx_strand_id
1 'polypeptide(L)'
;MNKIFTFLLLFILGFAQAQQLNCTVTVDAQRLSVTNQQVFKTLETSINEFVNKTDWTGVAVKQNEKINCSMYITISSNSLDQFSATIQVQSSRPIYNSSYSSPILNYNDKDFNFRYTEFENLIFNPSSFDSNLVSVLAFYSYIIIGMDADTFVLEAGDTNFEIAQNISNVALQGGSKGWSQADGNQTRYFLINDLLSPTFKQIRQTTFDYHVGLDLMSTDLKTAKEKIKNSIINLSKLNASRPNAFLTRVFFDAKSDEIVSIFSGGPSITVSDLTENLNKISPLNMSKWSLIKY
;
A
#
# COMPACT_ATOMS: atom_id res chain seq x y z
N MET A 1 -37.00 -11.26 37.39
CA MET A 1 -36.12 -10.12 37.07
C MET A 1 -34.75 -10.55 36.51
N ASN A 2 -34.17 -11.68 36.93
CA ASN A 2 -32.82 -12.08 36.47
C ASN A 2 -32.73 -12.49 34.99
N LYS A 3 -33.82 -12.93 34.35
CA LYS A 3 -33.83 -13.26 32.90
C LYS A 3 -33.89 -12.03 31.97
N ILE A 4 -34.35 -10.88 32.48
CA ILE A 4 -34.38 -9.62 31.71
C ILE A 4 -32.98 -8.99 31.69
N PHE A 5 -32.23 -9.11 32.79
CA PHE A 5 -30.85 -8.63 32.87
C PHE A 5 -29.91 -9.40 31.92
N THR A 6 -30.12 -10.70 31.73
CA THR A 6 -29.34 -11.50 30.76
C THR A 6 -29.65 -11.13 29.30
N PHE A 7 -30.89 -10.74 29.01
CA PHE A 7 -31.28 -10.29 27.66
C PHE A 7 -30.75 -8.87 27.36
N LEU A 8 -30.63 -8.01 28.38
CA LEU A 8 -30.03 -6.69 28.25
C LEU A 8 -28.49 -6.75 28.09
N LEU A 9 -27.83 -7.73 28.73
CA LEU A 9 -26.38 -7.94 28.57
C LEU A 9 -26.02 -8.43 27.15
N LEU A 10 -26.92 -9.16 26.49
CA LEU A 10 -26.75 -9.63 25.11
C LEU A 10 -26.87 -8.49 24.08
N PHE A 11 -27.53 -7.39 24.40
CA PHE A 11 -27.63 -6.20 23.54
C PHE A 11 -26.43 -5.23 23.67
N ILE A 12 -25.52 -5.48 24.60
CA ILE A 12 -24.30 -4.66 24.82
C ILE A 12 -23.10 -5.21 24.03
N LEU A 13 -23.19 -6.42 23.47
CA LEU A 13 -22.30 -6.87 22.39
C LEU A 13 -22.74 -6.21 21.08
N GLY A 14 -22.65 -4.88 21.05
CA GLY A 14 -22.83 -4.11 19.83
C GLY A 14 -21.87 -4.64 18.78
N PHE A 15 -22.38 -4.83 17.57
CA PHE A 15 -21.59 -5.14 16.38
C PHE A 15 -20.48 -4.09 16.25
N ALA A 16 -19.28 -4.40 16.76
CA ALA A 16 -18.10 -3.61 16.48
C ALA A 16 -17.81 -3.80 14.99
N GLN A 17 -18.15 -2.80 14.19
CA GLN A 17 -17.75 -2.75 12.79
C GLN A 17 -16.25 -2.48 12.79
N ALA A 18 -15.46 -3.53 12.57
CA ALA A 18 -14.03 -3.42 12.39
C ALA A 18 -13.77 -2.88 10.98
N GLN A 19 -13.06 -1.74 10.89
CA GLN A 19 -12.75 -1.06 9.63
C GLN A 19 -11.34 -0.50 9.76
N GLN A 20 -10.39 -1.04 9.02
CA GLN A 20 -8.97 -0.77 9.22
C GLN A 20 -8.48 0.42 8.38
N LEU A 21 -9.21 0.77 7.32
CA LEU A 21 -8.79 1.76 6.34
C LEU A 21 -9.59 3.06 6.46
N ASN A 22 -8.89 4.17 6.24
CA ASN A 22 -9.44 5.48 5.93
C ASN A 22 -8.96 5.84 4.50
N CYS A 23 -9.61 5.23 3.51
CA CYS A 23 -9.24 5.31 2.10
C CYS A 23 -10.09 6.33 1.35
N THR A 24 -9.44 7.26 0.65
CA THR A 24 -10.12 8.11 -0.34
C THR A 24 -9.98 7.50 -1.72
N VAL A 25 -11.09 7.10 -2.33
CA VAL A 25 -11.10 6.57 -3.70
C VAL A 25 -11.60 7.65 -4.65
N THR A 26 -10.88 7.87 -5.75
CA THR A 26 -11.24 8.84 -6.79
C THR A 26 -11.21 8.18 -8.15
N VAL A 27 -12.26 8.36 -8.94
CA VAL A 27 -12.37 7.85 -10.31
C VAL A 27 -12.30 9.01 -11.29
N ASP A 28 -11.19 9.10 -12.02
CA ASP A 28 -10.99 10.06 -13.09
C ASP A 28 -11.33 9.46 -14.46
N ALA A 29 -12.34 10.05 -15.09
CA ALA A 29 -12.75 9.75 -16.46
C ALA A 29 -12.77 11.02 -17.34
N GLN A 30 -12.13 12.13 -16.92
CA GLN A 30 -12.22 13.43 -17.60
C GLN A 30 -11.69 13.39 -19.05
N ARG A 31 -10.77 12.47 -19.35
CA ARG A 31 -10.21 12.29 -20.69
C ARG A 31 -11.18 11.63 -21.67
N LEU A 32 -12.28 11.07 -21.18
CA LEU A 32 -13.26 10.41 -22.00
C LEU A 32 -14.39 11.36 -22.37
N SER A 33 -14.68 11.48 -23.67
CA SER A 33 -15.85 12.19 -24.18
C SER A 33 -17.12 11.33 -24.08
N VAL A 34 -17.44 10.79 -22.89
CA VAL A 34 -18.62 9.92 -22.68
C VAL A 34 -19.83 10.75 -22.28
N THR A 35 -20.99 10.40 -22.85
CA THR A 35 -22.28 11.03 -22.53
C THR A 35 -22.78 10.69 -21.12
N ASN A 36 -22.56 9.46 -20.64
CA ASN A 36 -22.99 9.04 -19.31
C ASN A 36 -21.86 9.21 -18.30
N GLN A 37 -21.84 10.35 -17.59
CA GLN A 37 -20.93 10.57 -16.47
C GLN A 37 -21.41 9.95 -15.14
N GLN A 38 -22.68 9.53 -15.07
CA GLN A 38 -23.28 9.02 -13.85
C GLN A 38 -22.65 7.70 -13.41
N VAL A 39 -22.35 6.81 -14.36
CA VAL A 39 -21.69 5.51 -14.10
C VAL A 39 -20.37 5.65 -13.33
N PHE A 40 -19.59 6.69 -13.60
CA PHE A 40 -18.32 6.91 -12.91
C PHE A 40 -18.53 7.39 -11.47
N LYS A 41 -19.56 8.19 -11.21
CA LYS A 41 -19.92 8.64 -9.86
C LYS A 41 -20.47 7.49 -9.01
N THR A 42 -21.29 6.63 -9.60
CA THR A 42 -21.82 5.44 -8.91
C THR A 42 -20.70 4.44 -8.64
N LEU A 43 -19.77 4.25 -9.59
CA LEU A 43 -18.56 3.45 -9.40
C LEU A 43 -17.70 3.99 -8.23
N GLU A 44 -17.38 5.28 -8.25
CA GLU A 44 -16.58 5.92 -7.20
C GLU A 44 -17.23 5.74 -5.81
N THR A 45 -18.54 5.96 -5.72
CA THR A 45 -19.29 5.78 -4.47
C THR A 45 -19.24 4.32 -4.01
N SER A 46 -19.52 3.37 -4.90
CA SER A 46 -19.55 1.94 -4.58
C SER A 46 -18.18 1.43 -4.13
N ILE A 47 -17.10 1.87 -4.77
CA ILE A 47 -15.74 1.49 -4.36
C ILE A 47 -15.36 2.14 -3.02
N ASN A 48 -15.68 3.42 -2.80
CA ASN A 48 -15.44 4.08 -1.51
C ASN A 48 -16.14 3.34 -0.37
N GLU A 49 -17.39 2.93 -0.58
CA GLU A 49 -18.14 2.15 0.41
C GLU A 49 -17.52 0.76 0.61
N PHE A 50 -17.20 0.06 -0.47
CA PHE A 50 -16.58 -1.25 -0.40
C PHE A 50 -15.25 -1.23 0.38
N VAL A 51 -14.33 -0.32 0.06
CA VAL A 51 -13.00 -0.29 0.70
C VAL A 51 -13.09 0.09 2.18
N ASN A 52 -13.93 1.07 2.52
CA ASN A 52 -14.00 1.62 3.89
C ASN A 52 -14.99 0.92 4.82
N LYS A 53 -15.98 0.20 4.28
CA LYS A 53 -17.00 -0.52 5.08
C LYS A 53 -16.74 -2.02 5.16
N THR A 54 -15.88 -2.58 4.31
CA THR A 54 -15.45 -3.98 4.43
C THR A 54 -14.57 -4.14 5.68
N ASP A 55 -14.86 -5.19 6.46
CA ASP A 55 -13.99 -5.63 7.53
C ASP A 55 -12.91 -6.56 6.98
N TRP A 56 -11.67 -6.06 6.93
CA TRP A 56 -10.56 -6.77 6.31
C TRP A 56 -9.90 -7.77 7.26
N THR A 57 -9.87 -7.48 8.56
CA THR A 57 -9.08 -8.31 9.51
C THR A 57 -9.88 -8.82 10.70
N GLY A 58 -11.12 -8.38 10.91
CA GLY A 58 -11.88 -8.66 12.13
C GLY A 58 -11.43 -7.85 13.33
N VAL A 59 -10.36 -7.05 13.21
CA VAL A 59 -9.78 -6.29 14.33
C VAL A 59 -10.39 -4.89 14.38
N ALA A 60 -11.09 -4.60 15.47
CA ALA A 60 -11.61 -3.26 15.72
C ALA A 60 -10.46 -2.28 16.00
N VAL A 61 -10.40 -1.20 15.22
CA VAL A 61 -9.42 -0.11 15.39
C VAL A 61 -10.13 1.20 15.66
N LYS A 62 -9.48 2.12 16.39
CA LYS A 62 -10.03 3.46 16.59
C LYS A 62 -9.91 4.29 15.32
N GLN A 63 -10.72 5.35 15.21
CA GLN A 63 -10.70 6.23 14.03
C GLN A 63 -9.31 6.84 13.75
N ASN A 64 -8.52 7.13 14.80
CA ASN A 64 -7.16 7.66 14.68
C ASN A 64 -6.09 6.57 14.43
N GLU A 65 -6.45 5.30 14.55
CA GLU A 65 -5.60 4.14 14.26
C GLU A 65 -5.86 3.57 12.86
N LYS A 66 -6.87 4.09 12.15
CA LYS A 66 -7.16 3.72 10.75
C LYS A 66 -6.01 4.18 9.84
N ILE A 67 -5.64 3.32 8.90
CA ILE A 67 -4.56 3.57 7.95
C ILE A 67 -5.05 4.57 6.90
N ASN A 68 -4.34 5.68 6.74
CA ASN A 68 -4.66 6.68 5.72
C ASN A 68 -4.14 6.21 4.36
N CYS A 69 -5.03 6.07 3.40
CA CYS A 69 -4.69 5.63 2.05
C CYS A 69 -5.54 6.32 0.98
N SER A 70 -5.11 6.20 -0.27
CA SER A 70 -5.86 6.65 -1.43
C SER A 70 -5.72 5.69 -2.60
N MET A 71 -6.78 5.59 -3.38
CA MET A 71 -6.81 4.83 -4.63
C MET A 71 -7.34 5.74 -5.73
N TYR A 72 -6.47 6.10 -6.67
CA TYR A 72 -6.83 6.96 -7.79
C TYR A 72 -6.91 6.12 -9.07
N ILE A 73 -8.14 5.96 -9.58
CA ILE A 73 -8.45 5.14 -10.74
C ILE A 73 -8.59 6.06 -11.94
N THR A 74 -7.77 5.84 -12.97
CA THR A 74 -7.85 6.60 -14.23
C THR A 74 -8.45 5.71 -15.31
N ILE A 75 -9.65 6.03 -15.77
CA ILE A 75 -10.33 5.29 -16.85
C ILE A 75 -9.79 5.78 -18.19
N SER A 76 -9.20 4.84 -18.94
CA SER A 76 -8.62 5.11 -20.27
C SER A 76 -9.60 4.85 -21.41
N SER A 77 -10.52 3.90 -21.24
CA SER A 77 -11.64 3.66 -22.16
C SER A 77 -12.72 2.82 -21.49
N ASN A 78 -13.93 2.85 -22.06
CA ASN A 78 -15.02 1.96 -21.66
C ASN A 78 -15.76 1.41 -22.88
N SER A 79 -16.24 0.18 -22.79
CA SER A 79 -17.14 -0.46 -23.76
C SER A 79 -18.25 -1.15 -22.99
N LEU A 80 -19.45 -0.56 -23.02
CA LEU A 80 -20.59 -0.99 -22.20
C LEU A 80 -20.22 -1.03 -20.71
N ASP A 81 -20.19 -2.23 -20.12
CA ASP A 81 -19.87 -2.53 -18.73
C ASP A 81 -18.38 -2.84 -18.49
N GLN A 82 -17.56 -2.87 -19.54
CA GLN A 82 -16.12 -3.14 -19.45
C GLN A 82 -15.32 -1.84 -19.45
N PHE A 83 -14.38 -1.74 -18.51
CA PHE A 83 -13.54 -0.58 -18.31
C PHE A 83 -12.07 -0.98 -18.43
N SER A 84 -11.31 -0.16 -19.16
CA SER A 84 -9.86 -0.22 -19.20
C SER A 84 -9.30 0.93 -18.37
N ALA A 85 -8.53 0.62 -17.33
CA ALA A 85 -8.09 1.60 -16.36
C ALA A 85 -6.70 1.28 -15.80
N THR A 86 -6.15 2.27 -15.12
CA THR A 86 -4.99 2.14 -14.24
C THR A 86 -5.38 2.56 -12.83
N ILE A 87 -4.72 2.02 -11.81
CA ILE A 87 -4.95 2.39 -10.41
C ILE A 87 -3.64 2.79 -9.74
N GLN A 88 -3.60 4.01 -9.21
CA GLN A 88 -2.53 4.49 -8.35
C GLN A 88 -2.94 4.27 -6.90
N VAL A 89 -2.15 3.48 -6.17
CA VAL A 89 -2.41 3.14 -4.77
C VAL A 89 -1.37 3.80 -3.88
N GLN A 90 -1.83 4.51 -2.86
CA GLN A 90 -0.96 5.19 -1.91
C GLN A 90 -1.40 4.91 -0.47
N SER A 91 -0.45 4.82 0.44
CA SER A 91 -0.71 4.76 1.89
C SER A 91 0.33 5.52 2.66
N SER A 92 -0.02 5.94 3.87
CA SER A 92 0.89 6.67 4.76
C SER A 92 0.63 6.36 6.22
N ARG A 93 1.69 6.49 7.02
CA ARG A 93 1.68 6.29 8.47
C ARG A 93 2.07 7.57 9.20
N PRO A 94 1.29 8.00 10.21
CA PRO A 94 1.70 9.06 11.11
C PRO A 94 2.98 8.71 11.88
N ILE A 95 3.92 9.65 11.98
CA ILE A 95 5.15 9.47 12.75
C ILE A 95 4.94 9.80 14.22
N TYR A 96 5.55 9.01 15.10
CA TYR A 96 5.38 9.16 16.54
C TYR A 96 5.72 10.57 17.02
N ASN A 97 4.80 11.16 17.80
CA ASN A 97 4.92 12.51 18.36
C ASN A 97 5.21 13.61 17.30
N SER A 98 4.65 13.45 16.10
CA SER A 98 4.79 14.39 14.99
C SER A 98 3.47 14.59 14.24
N SER A 99 3.31 15.73 13.58
CA SER A 99 2.23 15.97 12.61
C SER A 99 2.55 15.43 11.21
N TYR A 100 3.76 14.90 11.02
CA TYR A 100 4.21 14.36 9.75
C TYR A 100 3.65 12.96 9.49
N SER A 101 3.20 12.72 8.26
CA SER A 101 2.79 11.39 7.77
C SER A 101 3.79 10.91 6.72
N SER A 102 4.38 9.75 6.96
CA SER A 102 5.39 9.14 6.11
C SER A 102 4.72 8.25 5.05
N PRO A 103 5.06 8.40 3.75
CA PRO A 103 4.51 7.55 2.69
C PRO A 103 5.05 6.12 2.82
N ILE A 104 4.18 5.10 2.78
CA ILE A 104 4.57 3.68 2.84
C ILE A 104 4.51 3.05 1.46
N LEU A 105 3.40 3.23 0.76
CA LEU A 105 3.18 2.70 -0.58
C LEU A 105 2.87 3.85 -1.54
N ASN A 106 3.42 3.77 -2.74
CA ASN A 106 3.08 4.64 -3.86
C ASN A 106 3.32 3.85 -5.16
N TYR A 107 2.29 3.15 -5.64
CA TYR A 107 2.43 2.23 -6.78
C TYR A 107 1.34 2.45 -7.82
N ASN A 108 1.76 2.57 -9.09
CA ASN A 108 0.85 2.66 -10.24
C ASN A 108 0.73 1.29 -10.91
N ASP A 109 -0.43 0.67 -10.76
CA ASP A 109 -0.79 -0.54 -11.47
C ASP A 109 -1.48 -0.20 -12.78
N LYS A 110 -0.83 -0.61 -13.88
CA LYS A 110 -1.31 -0.34 -15.24
C LYS A 110 -2.27 -1.41 -15.76
N ASP A 111 -2.39 -2.55 -15.09
CA ASP A 111 -3.17 -3.70 -15.53
C ASP A 111 -4.47 -3.80 -14.72
N PHE A 112 -5.29 -2.75 -14.79
CA PHE A 112 -6.56 -2.66 -14.05
C PHE A 112 -7.78 -2.57 -14.96
N ASN A 113 -8.03 -3.64 -15.70
CA ASN A 113 -9.25 -3.79 -16.49
C ASN A 113 -10.32 -4.49 -15.66
N PHE A 114 -11.56 -4.01 -15.71
CA PHE A 114 -12.64 -4.61 -14.90
C PHE A 114 -14.00 -4.43 -15.55
N ARG A 115 -14.97 -5.20 -15.06
CA ARG A 115 -16.39 -5.03 -15.38
C ARG A 115 -17.09 -4.37 -14.20
N TYR A 116 -18.03 -3.47 -14.48
CA TYR A 116 -18.89 -2.87 -13.46
C TYR A 116 -20.27 -2.57 -14.04
N THR A 117 -21.31 -2.96 -13.29
CA THR A 117 -22.69 -2.56 -13.55
C THR A 117 -23.16 -1.59 -12.47
N GLU A 118 -23.88 -0.53 -12.85
CA GLU A 118 -24.38 0.44 -11.87
C GLU A 118 -25.24 -0.24 -10.80
N PHE A 119 -25.04 0.17 -9.55
CA PHE A 119 -25.74 -0.36 -8.37
C PHE A 119 -25.45 -1.84 -8.06
N GLU A 120 -24.46 -2.45 -8.72
CA GLU A 120 -23.95 -3.76 -8.35
C GLU A 120 -23.34 -3.72 -6.95
N ASN A 121 -23.73 -4.67 -6.09
CA ASN A 121 -23.17 -4.76 -4.76
C ASN A 121 -21.79 -5.42 -4.82
N LEU A 122 -20.76 -4.70 -4.36
CA LEU A 122 -19.40 -5.21 -4.30
C LEU A 122 -19.23 -6.03 -3.01
N ILE A 123 -19.06 -7.34 -3.13
CA ILE A 123 -18.85 -8.25 -2.01
C ILE A 123 -17.52 -8.96 -2.20
N PHE A 124 -16.70 -8.99 -1.16
CA PHE A 124 -15.45 -9.75 -1.15
C PHE A 124 -15.68 -11.15 -0.59
N ASN A 125 -15.23 -12.16 -1.32
CA ASN A 125 -15.11 -13.52 -0.84
C ASN A 125 -13.67 -14.02 -1.02
N PRO A 126 -12.94 -14.36 0.05
CA PRO A 126 -11.55 -14.83 -0.08
C PRO A 126 -11.42 -16.20 -0.78
N SER A 127 -12.51 -16.97 -0.89
CA SER A 127 -12.50 -18.32 -1.46
C SER A 127 -12.98 -18.40 -2.91
N SER A 128 -13.52 -17.32 -3.48
CA SER A 128 -14.03 -17.30 -4.85
C SER A 128 -13.61 -16.05 -5.62
N PHE A 129 -13.41 -16.21 -6.92
CA PHE A 129 -13.26 -15.07 -7.81
C PHE A 129 -14.64 -14.65 -8.32
N ASP A 130 -15.08 -13.47 -7.90
CA ASP A 130 -16.34 -12.89 -8.35
C ASP A 130 -16.11 -11.84 -9.45
N SER A 131 -15.22 -10.87 -9.20
CA SER A 131 -14.85 -9.86 -10.19
C SER A 131 -13.40 -9.40 -10.04
N ASN A 132 -12.82 -8.93 -11.14
CA ASN A 132 -11.48 -8.35 -11.11
C ASN A 132 -11.45 -7.02 -10.35
N LEU A 133 -12.53 -6.23 -10.41
CA LEU A 133 -12.68 -4.98 -9.64
C LEU A 133 -12.50 -5.27 -8.14
N VAL A 134 -13.31 -6.18 -7.60
CA VAL A 134 -13.28 -6.57 -6.19
C VAL A 134 -11.92 -7.18 -5.83
N SER A 135 -11.38 -8.06 -6.67
CA SER A 135 -10.11 -8.76 -6.39
C SER A 135 -8.93 -7.80 -6.30
N VAL A 136 -8.82 -6.82 -7.21
CA VAL A 136 -7.73 -5.83 -7.19
C VAL A 136 -7.85 -4.90 -5.97
N LEU A 137 -9.06 -4.42 -5.68
CA LEU A 137 -9.29 -3.55 -4.51
C LEU A 137 -8.98 -4.28 -3.21
N ALA A 138 -9.47 -5.53 -3.06
CA ALA A 138 -9.19 -6.35 -1.90
C ALA A 138 -7.69 -6.67 -1.76
N PHE A 139 -7.03 -7.03 -2.86
CA PHE A 139 -5.59 -7.25 -2.87
C PHE A 139 -4.83 -6.03 -2.34
N TYR A 140 -5.11 -4.83 -2.85
CA TYR A 140 -4.44 -3.61 -2.39
C TYR A 140 -4.79 -3.22 -0.96
N SER A 141 -6.00 -3.48 -0.49
CA SER A 141 -6.36 -3.33 0.92
C SER A 141 -5.45 -4.17 1.83
N TYR A 142 -5.26 -5.46 1.53
CA TYR A 142 -4.37 -6.32 2.31
C TYR A 142 -2.88 -5.98 2.15
N ILE A 143 -2.44 -5.53 0.98
CA ILE A 143 -1.08 -5.00 0.79
C ILE A 143 -0.85 -3.79 1.69
N ILE A 144 -1.78 -2.82 1.71
CA ILE A 144 -1.67 -1.62 2.54
C ILE A 144 -1.59 -2.01 4.02
N ILE A 145 -2.49 -2.89 4.49
CA ILE A 145 -2.53 -3.32 5.89
C ILE A 145 -1.23 -4.07 6.26
N GLY A 146 -0.77 -4.99 5.41
CA GLY A 146 0.46 -5.74 5.67
C GLY A 146 1.71 -4.86 5.70
N MET A 147 1.83 -3.94 4.73
CA MET A 147 2.97 -3.03 4.68
C MET A 147 2.96 -2.03 5.85
N ASP A 148 1.78 -1.58 6.30
CA ASP A 148 1.65 -0.74 7.49
C ASP A 148 2.09 -1.50 8.75
N ALA A 149 1.62 -2.74 8.95
CA ALA A 149 2.00 -3.57 10.10
C ALA A 149 3.53 -3.78 10.19
N ASP A 150 4.18 -4.03 9.06
CA ASP A 150 5.65 -4.19 8.97
C ASP A 150 6.43 -2.95 9.41
N THR A 151 5.84 -1.75 9.35
CA THR A 151 6.49 -0.53 9.83
C THR A 151 6.54 -0.44 11.36
N PHE A 152 5.64 -1.13 12.06
CA PHE A 152 5.55 -1.11 13.53
C PHE A 152 6.25 -2.31 14.16
N VAL A 153 6.14 -3.48 13.55
CA VAL A 153 6.73 -4.73 14.02
C VAL A 153 7.26 -5.49 12.81
N LEU A 154 8.53 -5.86 12.87
CA LEU A 154 9.17 -6.63 11.80
C LEU A 154 8.36 -7.90 11.49
N GLU A 155 7.99 -8.06 10.22
CA GLU A 155 7.26 -9.20 9.67
C GLU A 155 5.80 -9.35 10.15
N ALA A 156 5.22 -8.37 10.85
CA ALA A 156 3.83 -8.43 11.29
C ALA A 156 2.81 -8.41 10.13
N GLY A 157 3.22 -8.07 8.91
CA GLY A 157 2.38 -8.10 7.72
C GLY A 157 2.04 -9.49 7.17
N ASP A 158 2.70 -10.56 7.64
CA ASP A 158 2.65 -11.91 7.03
C ASP A 158 1.22 -12.42 6.80
N THR A 159 0.36 -12.37 7.82
CA THR A 159 -1.03 -12.84 7.70
C THR A 159 -1.80 -12.10 6.61
N ASN A 160 -1.58 -10.79 6.45
CA ASN A 160 -2.25 -10.01 5.40
C ASN A 160 -1.68 -10.33 4.02
N PHE A 161 -0.37 -10.53 3.94
CA PHE A 161 0.28 -10.92 2.69
C PHE A 161 -0.14 -12.33 2.24
N GLU A 162 -0.31 -13.28 3.15
CA GLU A 162 -0.84 -14.61 2.83
C GLU A 162 -2.25 -14.53 2.24
N ILE A 163 -3.11 -13.66 2.80
CA ILE A 163 -4.45 -13.42 2.23
C ILE A 163 -4.35 -12.77 0.85
N ALA A 164 -3.49 -11.76 0.67
CA ALA A 164 -3.25 -11.14 -0.64
C ALA A 164 -2.72 -12.16 -1.68
N GLN A 165 -1.88 -13.10 -1.25
CA GLN A 165 -1.38 -14.18 -2.12
C GLN A 165 -2.52 -15.12 -2.51
N ASN A 166 -3.40 -15.47 -1.59
CA ASN A 166 -4.59 -16.26 -1.89
C ASN A 166 -5.52 -15.54 -2.88
N ILE A 167 -5.74 -14.22 -2.73
CA ILE A 167 -6.48 -13.42 -3.71
C ILE A 167 -5.82 -13.51 -5.09
N SER A 168 -4.49 -13.37 -5.18
CA SER A 168 -3.76 -13.50 -6.45
C SER A 168 -3.94 -14.89 -7.09
N ASN A 169 -3.93 -15.95 -6.28
CA ASN A 169 -4.11 -17.32 -6.77
C ASN A 169 -5.53 -17.56 -7.30
N VAL A 170 -6.54 -17.09 -6.56
CA VAL A 170 -7.95 -17.21 -6.95
C VAL A 170 -8.26 -16.34 -8.17
N ALA A 171 -7.71 -15.12 -8.24
CA ALA A 171 -7.95 -14.19 -9.34
C ALA A 171 -7.33 -14.63 -10.68
N LEU A 172 -6.37 -15.55 -10.66
CA LEU A 172 -5.79 -16.13 -11.88
C LEU A 172 -6.85 -16.77 -12.78
N GLN A 173 -7.90 -17.36 -12.20
CA GLN A 173 -8.99 -17.98 -12.96
C GLN A 173 -9.84 -16.97 -13.76
N GLY A 174 -9.77 -15.69 -13.40
CA GLY A 174 -10.47 -14.60 -14.09
C GLY A 174 -9.81 -14.15 -15.40
N GLY A 175 -8.61 -14.63 -15.72
CA GLY A 175 -7.90 -14.35 -16.97
C GLY A 175 -7.51 -12.88 -17.19
N SER A 176 -7.65 -12.03 -16.18
CA SER A 176 -7.22 -10.63 -16.23
C SER A 176 -5.71 -10.52 -16.03
N LYS A 177 -5.06 -9.59 -16.74
CA LYS A 177 -3.62 -9.36 -16.60
C LYS A 177 -3.23 -8.89 -15.20
N GLY A 178 -2.00 -9.22 -14.79
CA GLY A 178 -1.38 -8.78 -13.55
C GLY A 178 -1.41 -9.85 -12.45
N TRP A 179 -2.12 -10.96 -12.66
CA TRP A 179 -2.22 -12.08 -11.72
C TRP A 179 -1.32 -13.26 -12.07
N SER A 180 -0.74 -13.29 -13.27
CA SER A 180 0.13 -14.38 -13.71
C SER A 180 1.60 -13.94 -13.82
N GLN A 181 2.51 -14.92 -13.73
CA GLN A 181 3.93 -14.71 -13.97
C GLN A 181 4.24 -14.24 -15.41
N ALA A 182 3.37 -14.59 -16.36
CA ALA A 182 3.56 -14.27 -17.78
C ALA A 182 3.19 -12.82 -18.14
N ASP A 183 2.53 -12.09 -17.25
CA ASP A 183 2.04 -10.72 -17.49
C ASP A 183 3.11 -9.63 -17.36
N GLY A 184 4.35 -10.01 -17.03
CA GLY A 184 5.49 -9.11 -16.87
C GLY A 184 6.03 -9.06 -15.44
N ASN A 185 7.13 -8.34 -15.24
CA ASN A 185 7.91 -8.38 -14.00
C ASN A 185 7.46 -7.37 -12.92
N GLN A 186 6.50 -6.50 -13.24
CA GLN A 186 5.99 -5.45 -12.34
C GLN A 186 4.48 -5.58 -12.21
N THR A 187 4.07 -6.72 -11.67
CA THR A 187 2.66 -7.14 -11.57
C THR A 187 2.29 -7.43 -10.12
N ARG A 188 0.98 -7.52 -9.84
CA ARG A 188 0.46 -7.92 -8.53
C ARG A 188 1.00 -9.30 -8.13
N TYR A 189 1.13 -10.21 -9.08
CA TYR A 189 1.78 -11.51 -8.89
C TYR A 189 3.19 -11.40 -8.31
N PHE A 190 4.10 -10.63 -8.95
CA PHE A 190 5.46 -10.49 -8.43
C PHE A 190 5.50 -9.68 -7.15
N LEU A 191 4.66 -8.65 -7.01
CA LEU A 191 4.59 -7.83 -5.79
C LEU A 191 4.38 -8.70 -4.56
N ILE A 192 3.38 -9.58 -4.57
CA ILE A 192 3.06 -10.38 -3.39
C ILE A 192 4.02 -11.56 -3.17
N ASN A 193 4.44 -12.23 -4.25
CA ASN A 193 5.36 -13.36 -4.13
C ASN A 193 6.73 -12.91 -3.64
N ASP A 194 7.20 -11.73 -4.07
CA ASP A 194 8.46 -11.18 -3.59
C ASP A 194 8.35 -10.74 -2.12
N LEU A 195 7.21 -10.18 -1.69
CA LEU A 195 7.00 -9.75 -0.29
C LEU A 195 7.06 -10.91 0.72
N LEU A 196 6.54 -12.08 0.33
CA LEU A 196 6.57 -13.30 1.15
C LEU A 196 7.87 -14.09 0.99
N SER A 197 8.70 -13.78 0.00
CA SER A 197 9.91 -14.55 -0.28
C SER A 197 11.04 -14.19 0.69
N PRO A 198 11.69 -15.19 1.33
CA PRO A 198 12.85 -14.95 2.20
C PRO A 198 14.00 -14.23 1.50
N THR A 199 14.08 -14.34 0.17
CA THR A 199 15.08 -13.65 -0.67
C THR A 199 15.00 -12.13 -0.50
N PHE A 200 13.79 -11.59 -0.30
CA PHE A 200 13.57 -10.15 -0.21
C PHE A 200 13.32 -9.67 1.23
N LYS A 201 13.46 -10.54 2.25
CA LYS A 201 13.30 -10.17 3.68
C LYS A 201 14.03 -8.87 4.06
N GLN A 202 15.17 -8.60 3.42
CA GLN A 202 15.94 -7.38 3.63
C GLN A 202 15.16 -6.09 3.34
N ILE A 203 14.21 -6.08 2.39
CA ILE A 203 13.39 -4.89 2.09
C ILE A 203 12.45 -4.59 3.25
N ARG A 204 11.84 -5.62 3.86
CA ARG A 204 10.92 -5.50 4.99
C ARG A 204 11.67 -5.05 6.23
N GLN A 205 12.87 -5.61 6.47
CA GLN A 205 13.78 -5.13 7.51
C GLN A 205 14.14 -3.66 7.33
N THR A 206 14.52 -3.24 6.12
CA THR A 206 14.83 -1.83 5.85
C THR A 206 13.61 -0.95 6.09
N THR A 207 12.41 -1.35 5.66
CA THR A 207 11.17 -0.61 5.92
C THR A 207 10.93 -0.42 7.41
N PHE A 208 11.05 -1.48 8.21
CA PHE A 208 10.93 -1.40 9.67
C PHE A 208 11.97 -0.45 10.29
N ASP A 209 13.26 -0.67 10.02
CA ASP A 209 14.35 0.12 10.59
C ASP A 209 14.27 1.60 10.19
N TYR A 210 13.81 1.88 8.96
CA TYR A 210 13.58 3.23 8.47
C TYR A 210 12.52 3.96 9.31
N HIS A 211 11.37 3.34 9.56
CA HIS A 211 10.30 3.95 10.35
C HIS A 211 10.65 4.07 11.84
N VAL A 212 11.40 3.11 12.40
CA VAL A 212 12.00 3.24 13.74
C VAL A 212 12.93 4.45 13.81
N GLY A 213 13.67 4.73 12.74
CA GLY A 213 14.48 5.94 12.61
C GLY A 213 13.63 7.22 12.58
N LEU A 214 12.53 7.22 11.82
CA LEU A 214 11.59 8.35 11.77
C LEU A 214 10.95 8.64 13.13
N ASP A 215 10.53 7.60 13.85
CA ASP A 215 9.88 7.74 15.17
C ASP A 215 10.84 8.33 16.22
N LEU A 216 12.15 8.22 16.01
CA LEU A 216 13.18 8.81 16.88
C LEU A 216 13.42 10.30 16.60
N MET A 217 12.95 10.85 15.46
CA MET A 217 13.27 12.21 15.04
C MET A 217 12.82 13.29 16.02
N SER A 218 11.73 13.08 16.75
CA SER A 218 11.24 14.03 17.76
C SER A 218 12.14 14.11 18.99
N THR A 219 12.95 13.08 19.24
CA THR A 219 13.81 12.97 20.44
C THR A 219 15.27 13.29 20.11
N ASP A 220 15.82 12.68 19.06
CA ASP A 220 17.20 12.90 18.62
C ASP A 220 17.30 12.81 17.09
N LEU A 221 17.34 13.97 16.47
CA LEU A 221 17.46 14.13 15.01
C LEU A 221 18.73 13.51 14.44
N LYS A 222 19.87 13.61 15.14
CA LYS A 222 21.15 13.12 14.62
C LYS A 222 21.17 11.60 14.63
N THR A 223 20.79 10.99 15.75
CA THR A 223 20.72 9.52 15.86
C THR A 223 19.64 8.95 14.94
N ALA A 224 18.50 9.64 14.78
CA ALA A 224 17.46 9.27 13.82
C ALA A 224 17.99 9.22 12.38
N LYS A 225 18.69 10.27 11.93
CA LYS A 225 19.32 10.32 10.61
C LYS A 225 20.30 9.17 10.38
N GLU A 226 21.16 8.88 11.36
CA GLU A 226 22.12 7.76 11.25
C GLU A 226 21.40 6.41 11.14
N LYS A 227 20.32 6.19 11.91
CA LYS A 227 19.52 4.97 11.80
C LYS A 227 18.89 4.82 10.41
N ILE A 228 18.29 5.88 9.88
CA ILE A 228 17.70 5.90 8.55
C ILE A 228 18.76 5.67 7.47
N LYS A 229 19.92 6.32 7.60
CA LYS A 229 21.04 6.09 6.68
C LYS A 229 21.45 4.62 6.66
N ASN A 230 21.62 4.02 7.84
CA ASN A 230 22.03 2.62 7.95
C ASN A 230 20.98 1.63 7.40
N SER A 231 19.69 1.91 7.58
CA SER A 231 18.62 1.06 7.01
C SER A 231 18.63 1.08 5.49
N ILE A 232 18.86 2.24 4.86
CA ILE A 232 19.03 2.39 3.41
C ILE A 232 20.29 1.67 2.95
N ILE A 233 21.41 1.83 3.68
CA ILE A 233 22.68 1.21 3.29
C ILE A 233 22.56 -0.31 3.24
N ASN A 234 21.78 -0.91 4.14
CA ASN A 234 21.53 -2.35 4.15
C ASN A 234 20.85 -2.87 2.87
N LEU A 235 20.14 -2.04 2.10
CA LEU A 235 19.59 -2.44 0.79
C LEU A 235 20.66 -2.76 -0.25
N SER A 236 21.89 -2.28 -0.07
CA SER A 236 23.01 -2.66 -0.93
C SER A 236 23.24 -4.17 -0.97
N LYS A 237 22.99 -4.88 0.14
CA LYS A 237 23.09 -6.34 0.24
C LYS A 237 22.04 -7.01 -0.67
N LEU A 238 20.81 -6.52 -0.63
CA LEU A 238 19.75 -6.99 -1.52
C LEU A 238 20.11 -6.70 -2.97
N ASN A 239 20.51 -5.47 -3.29
CA ASN A 239 20.87 -5.08 -4.66
C ASN A 239 22.06 -5.88 -5.22
N ALA A 240 23.01 -6.29 -4.39
CA ALA A 240 24.12 -7.14 -4.81
C ALA A 240 23.67 -8.55 -5.23
N SER A 241 22.67 -9.11 -4.55
CA SER A 241 22.12 -10.44 -4.84
C SER A 241 21.01 -10.43 -5.90
N ARG A 242 20.18 -9.38 -5.91
CA ARG A 242 19.00 -9.18 -6.77
C ARG A 242 19.01 -7.73 -7.28
N PRO A 243 19.84 -7.40 -8.28
CA PRO A 243 19.85 -6.07 -8.87
C PRO A 243 18.51 -5.78 -9.55
N ASN A 244 18.06 -4.53 -9.50
CA ASN A 244 16.79 -4.08 -10.09
C ASN A 244 15.54 -4.82 -9.55
N ALA A 245 15.60 -5.31 -8.32
CA ALA A 245 14.46 -5.94 -7.65
C ALA A 245 13.23 -5.02 -7.66
N PHE A 246 12.06 -5.58 -7.96
CA PHE A 246 10.82 -4.81 -8.07
C PHE A 246 10.46 -4.13 -6.73
N LEU A 247 10.59 -4.84 -5.61
CA LEU A 247 10.32 -4.26 -4.28
C LEU A 247 11.25 -3.10 -3.91
N THR A 248 12.50 -3.12 -4.38
CA THR A 248 13.42 -1.98 -4.20
C THR A 248 12.88 -0.74 -4.90
N ARG A 249 12.34 -0.90 -6.11
CA ARG A 249 11.67 0.20 -6.82
C ARG A 249 10.44 0.69 -6.06
N VAL A 250 9.56 -0.22 -5.62
CA VAL A 250 8.36 0.14 -4.84
C VAL A 250 8.72 0.96 -3.60
N PHE A 251 9.77 0.57 -2.88
CA PHE A 251 10.29 1.33 -1.74
C PHE A 251 10.71 2.75 -2.14
N PHE A 252 11.50 2.91 -3.20
CA PHE A 252 11.97 4.24 -3.62
C PHE A 252 10.90 5.12 -4.26
N ASP A 253 9.89 4.53 -4.90
CA ASP A 253 8.73 5.27 -5.44
C ASP A 253 7.93 5.94 -4.31
N ALA A 254 7.94 5.37 -3.09
CA ALA A 254 7.36 5.99 -1.90
C ALA A 254 8.36 6.91 -1.16
N LYS A 255 9.63 6.50 -1.02
CA LYS A 255 10.57 7.10 -0.06
C LYS A 255 11.52 8.15 -0.62
N SER A 256 11.66 8.26 -1.94
CA SER A 256 12.72 9.09 -2.53
C SER A 256 12.66 10.56 -2.13
N ASP A 257 11.47 11.17 -2.13
CA ASP A 257 11.32 12.59 -1.73
C ASP A 257 11.51 12.78 -0.22
N GLU A 258 11.06 11.84 0.60
CA GLU A 258 11.27 11.84 2.05
C GLU A 258 12.76 11.74 2.41
N ILE A 259 13.51 10.85 1.75
CA ILE A 259 14.96 10.71 1.90
C ILE A 259 15.65 12.04 1.57
N VAL A 260 15.33 12.67 0.45
CA VAL A 260 15.92 13.97 0.09
C VAL A 260 15.60 15.01 1.15
N SER A 261 14.35 15.09 1.61
CA SER A 261 13.94 16.06 2.63
C SER A 261 14.72 15.88 3.94
N ILE A 262 14.85 14.65 4.42
CA ILE A 262 15.57 14.31 5.66
C ILE A 262 17.05 14.72 5.55
N PHE A 263 17.74 14.29 4.48
CA PHE A 263 19.17 14.56 4.29
C PHE A 263 19.46 15.91 3.61
N SER A 264 18.45 16.78 3.51
CA SER A 264 18.61 18.19 3.17
C SER A 264 18.29 19.11 4.35
N GLY A 265 17.68 18.58 5.41
CA GLY A 265 17.46 19.26 6.68
C GLY A 265 18.66 19.15 7.61
N GLY A 266 18.74 20.01 8.64
CA GLY A 266 19.70 19.84 9.74
C GLY A 266 19.26 18.76 10.75
N PRO A 267 20.14 18.30 11.65
CA PRO A 267 21.57 18.57 11.72
C PRO A 267 22.35 17.79 10.66
N SER A 268 23.59 18.21 10.40
CA SER A 268 24.46 17.56 9.40
C SER A 268 25.10 16.28 9.94
N ILE A 269 25.14 15.26 9.10
CA ILE A 269 25.87 14.00 9.28
C ILE A 269 26.71 13.71 8.02
N THR A 270 27.54 12.67 8.06
CA THR A 270 28.25 12.23 6.84
C THR A 270 27.27 11.52 5.91
N VAL A 271 27.08 12.07 4.70
CA VAL A 271 26.14 11.58 3.68
C VAL A 271 26.81 11.11 2.37
N SER A 272 28.15 11.14 2.28
CA SER A 272 28.87 10.72 1.07
C SER A 272 28.69 9.23 0.79
N ASP A 273 28.72 8.39 1.82
CA ASP A 273 28.44 6.96 1.79
C ASP A 273 26.98 6.68 1.35
N LEU A 274 26.04 7.46 1.88
CA LEU A 274 24.64 7.36 1.53
C LEU A 274 24.39 7.71 0.06
N THR A 275 24.92 8.83 -0.41
CA THR A 275 24.71 9.29 -1.79
C THR A 275 25.37 8.35 -2.80
N GLU A 276 26.57 7.83 -2.54
CA GLU A 276 27.20 6.79 -3.36
C GLU A 276 26.32 5.54 -3.44
N ASN A 277 25.79 5.08 -2.30
CA ASN A 277 24.94 3.91 -2.24
C ASN A 277 23.61 4.12 -2.99
N LEU A 278 22.93 5.23 -2.76
CA LEU A 278 21.68 5.60 -3.43
C LEU A 278 21.83 5.64 -4.95
N ASN A 279 22.93 6.19 -5.45
CA ASN A 279 23.24 6.20 -6.89
C ASN A 279 23.43 4.79 -7.47
N LYS A 280 23.89 3.83 -6.66
CA LYS A 280 24.06 2.43 -7.07
C LYS A 280 22.76 1.62 -7.01
N ILE A 281 21.94 1.80 -5.97
CA ILE A 281 20.74 0.97 -5.73
C ILE A 281 19.46 1.57 -6.31
N SER A 282 19.43 2.88 -6.58
CA SER A 282 18.29 3.60 -7.13
C SER A 282 18.74 4.64 -8.18
N PRO A 283 19.37 4.21 -9.28
CA PRO A 283 19.95 5.12 -10.27
C PRO A 283 18.90 5.99 -10.97
N LEU A 284 17.64 5.54 -11.05
CA LEU A 284 16.54 6.33 -11.64
C LEU A 284 16.22 7.61 -10.86
N ASN A 285 16.63 7.70 -9.59
CA ASN A 285 16.44 8.85 -8.72
C ASN A 285 17.71 9.70 -8.56
N MET A 286 18.73 9.52 -9.42
CA MET A 286 20.02 10.23 -9.32
C MET A 286 19.88 11.76 -9.28
N SER A 287 18.92 12.32 -10.02
CA SER A 287 18.62 13.76 -10.00
C SER A 287 18.06 14.24 -8.66
N LYS A 288 17.40 13.36 -7.89
CA LYS A 288 16.94 13.64 -6.53
C LYS A 288 18.11 13.54 -5.54
N TRP A 289 18.97 12.52 -5.68
CA TRP A 289 20.10 12.30 -4.78
C TRP A 289 21.13 13.43 -4.79
N SER A 290 21.28 14.13 -5.92
CA SER A 290 22.17 15.30 -6.02
C SER A 290 21.69 16.51 -5.19
N LEU A 291 20.44 16.51 -4.71
CA LEU A 291 19.88 17.56 -3.87
C LEU A 291 20.21 17.39 -2.38
N ILE A 292 20.72 16.22 -1.98
CA ILE A 292 21.13 15.91 -0.59
C ILE A 292 22.31 16.79 -0.20
N LYS A 293 22.24 17.41 0.99
CA LYS A 293 23.25 18.39 1.47
C LYS A 293 23.85 18.06 2.84
N TYR A 294 23.10 17.43 3.74
CA TYR A 294 23.40 17.36 5.18
C TYR A 294 23.01 16.04 5.85
#